data_AF-A0AAW4BGX7-F1
#
_entry.id   AF-A0AAW4BGX7-F1
#
_cell.length_a   1.000
_cell.length_b   1.000
_cell.length_c   1.000
_cell.angle_alpha   90.00
_cell.angle_beta   90.00
_cell.angle_gamma   90.00
#
_symmetry.space_group_name_H-M   'P 1'
#
loop_
_entity.id
_entity.type
_entity.pdbx_description
1 polymer ?
#
loop_
_entity_poly.entity_id
_entity_poly.type
_entity_poly.pdbx_seq_one_letter_code
_entity_poly.pdbx_strand_id
1 'polypeptide(L)'
;SIDGFYLGAGYGSTDFDDNNMFKDEINLPMSSDSGNAVKIIAGYQFNRIVSLETQYTNYGNIDVKTYKPFSGAVNGQLKLEHQSYTVAANVGYTFNNGLRPFGTIGLGSIEMKQGSWSDNGGVVRVG
;
A
#
# COMPACT_ATOMS: atom_id res chain seq x y z
N SER A 1 -15.16 -3.18 30.16
CA SER A 1 -14.85 -2.27 29.06
C SER A 1 -13.71 -2.89 28.26
N ILE A 2 -13.69 -2.79 26.93
CA ILE A 2 -12.49 -3.09 26.14
C ILE A 2 -12.15 -1.76 25.49
N ASP A 3 -11.41 -0.95 26.23
CA ASP A 3 -10.78 0.28 25.79
C ASP A 3 -9.28 0.12 25.98
N GLY A 4 -8.50 0.49 24.98
CA GLY A 4 -7.07 0.28 25.02
C GLY A 4 -6.38 0.25 23.66
N PHE A 5 -5.05 0.25 23.73
CA PHE A 5 -4.18 0.20 22.57
C PHE A 5 -4.06 -1.23 22.03
N TYR A 6 -3.96 -1.32 20.71
CA TYR A 6 -3.57 -2.56 20.02
C TYR A 6 -2.59 -2.27 18.89
N LEU A 7 -1.81 -3.29 18.57
CA LEU A 7 -0.90 -3.30 17.44
C LEU A 7 -1.26 -4.46 16.52
N GLY A 8 -1.12 -4.23 15.22
CA GLY A 8 -1.30 -5.24 14.19
C GLY A 8 -0.21 -5.12 13.13
N ALA A 9 0.07 -6.22 12.45
CA ALA A 9 0.91 -6.24 11.27
C ALA A 9 0.23 -7.08 10.19
N GLY A 10 0.55 -6.81 8.93
CA GLY A 10 0.04 -7.57 7.80
C GLY A 10 1.04 -7.63 6.67
N TYR A 11 0.90 -8.65 5.84
CA TYR A 11 1.67 -8.88 4.64
C TYR A 11 0.71 -9.14 3.48
N GLY A 12 1.04 -8.65 2.30
CA GLY A 12 0.27 -8.87 1.07
C GLY A 12 1.14 -8.72 -0.16
N SER A 13 0.55 -8.96 -1.32
CA SER A 13 1.14 -8.64 -2.61
C SER A 13 0.33 -7.50 -3.25
N THR A 14 1.02 -6.65 -3.99
CA THR A 14 0.44 -5.54 -4.74
C THR A 14 0.69 -5.81 -6.21
N ASP A 15 -0.39 -5.95 -6.96
CA ASP A 15 -0.33 -6.04 -8.41
C ASP A 15 -0.61 -4.64 -8.97
N PHE A 16 0.38 -4.10 -9.69
CA PHE A 16 0.25 -2.86 -10.43
C PHE A 16 -0.16 -3.22 -11.85
N ASP A 17 -1.46 -3.11 -12.15
CA ASP A 17 -1.98 -3.32 -13.48
C ASP A 17 -1.90 -1.99 -14.25
N ASP A 18 -0.73 -1.74 -14.86
CA ASP A 18 -0.54 -0.63 -15.79
C ASP A 18 -1.31 -0.95 -17.06
N ASN A 19 -2.61 -0.63 -17.04
CA ASN A 19 -3.51 -0.81 -18.17
C ASN A 19 -3.13 0.20 -19.28
N ASN A 20 -2.12 -0.16 -20.06
CA ASN A 20 -1.90 0.28 -21.44
C ASN A 20 -1.63 1.79 -21.69
N MET A 21 -1.36 2.63 -20.69
CA MET A 21 -1.15 4.08 -20.90
C MET A 21 0.18 4.46 -21.58
N PHE A 22 1.13 3.54 -21.74
CA PHE A 22 2.43 3.81 -22.39
C PHE A 22 2.68 3.03 -23.68
N LYS A 23 1.75 2.17 -24.12
CA LYS A 23 1.95 1.36 -25.34
C LYS A 23 1.87 2.15 -26.64
N ASP A 24 1.22 3.32 -26.64
CA ASP A 24 1.06 4.10 -27.89
C ASP A 24 2.22 5.06 -28.18
N GLU A 25 3.10 5.36 -27.20
CA GLU A 25 4.22 6.29 -27.44
C GLU A 25 5.62 5.65 -27.40
N ILE A 26 5.83 4.54 -26.68
CA ILE A 26 7.16 3.93 -26.56
C ILE A 26 7.07 2.40 -26.62
N ASN A 27 7.43 1.81 -27.76
CA ASN A 27 7.56 0.36 -27.98
C ASN A 27 8.73 -0.25 -27.16
N LEU A 28 8.62 -0.25 -25.84
CA LEU A 28 9.55 -0.96 -24.95
C LEU A 28 8.77 -1.96 -24.09
N PRO A 29 9.17 -3.24 -24.06
CA PRO A 29 8.55 -4.22 -23.17
C PRO A 29 8.91 -3.87 -21.72
N MET A 30 7.91 -3.39 -20.97
CA MET A 30 8.00 -3.17 -19.53
C MET A 30 7.39 -4.39 -18.83
N SER A 31 8.13 -4.98 -17.90
CA SER A 31 7.65 -6.05 -17.01
C SER A 31 7.66 -5.49 -15.59
N SER A 32 6.50 -5.45 -14.96
CA SER A 32 6.35 -5.04 -13.56
C SER A 32 6.31 -6.31 -12.70
N ASP A 33 7.32 -6.52 -11.86
CA ASP A 33 7.31 -7.63 -10.88
C ASP A 33 6.34 -7.27 -9.73
N SER A 34 5.48 -8.23 -9.36
CA SER A 34 4.53 -8.11 -8.24
C SER A 34 5.28 -7.77 -6.94
N GLY A 35 4.95 -6.64 -6.34
CA GLY A 35 5.62 -6.13 -5.14
C GLY A 35 5.01 -6.70 -3.86
N ASN A 36 5.85 -7.04 -2.88
CA ASN A 36 5.36 -7.45 -1.56
C ASN A 36 5.10 -6.23 -0.69
N ALA A 37 3.91 -6.15 -0.10
CA ALA A 37 3.52 -5.08 0.81
C ALA A 37 3.51 -5.55 2.27
N VAL A 38 4.11 -4.75 3.15
CA VAL A 38 4.05 -4.92 4.61
C VAL A 38 3.32 -3.74 5.21
N LYS A 39 2.40 -4.01 6.15
CA LYS A 39 1.68 -2.98 6.89
C LYS A 39 1.82 -3.15 8.40
N ILE A 40 1.86 -2.04 9.12
CA ILE A 40 1.80 -1.97 10.58
C ILE A 40 0.63 -1.06 10.95
N ILE A 41 -0.17 -1.48 11.92
CA ILE A 41 -1.35 -0.77 12.41
C ILE A 41 -1.17 -0.54 13.90
N ALA A 42 -1.38 0.70 14.35
CA ALA A 42 -1.51 1.04 15.75
C ALA A 42 -2.89 1.66 15.96
N GLY A 43 -3.67 1.09 16.87
CA GLY A 43 -5.03 1.54 17.12
C GLY A 43 -5.34 1.73 18.60
N TYR A 44 -6.35 2.56 18.85
CA TYR A 44 -6.95 2.73 20.16
C TYR A 44 -8.44 2.44 20.07
N GLN A 45 -8.89 1.44 20.81
CA GLN A 45 -10.30 1.09 20.88
C GLN A 45 -10.97 1.93 21.97
N PHE A 46 -12.03 2.65 21.62
CA PHE A 46 -12.81 3.43 22.59
C PHE A 46 -13.90 2.59 23.24
N ASN A 47 -14.50 1.68 22.46
CA ASN A 47 -15.51 0.73 22.93
C ASN A 47 -15.56 -0.50 22.01
N ARG A 48 -16.43 -1.48 22.32
CA ARG A 48 -16.57 -2.72 21.53
C ARG A 48 -16.89 -2.49 20.04
N ILE A 49 -17.38 -1.30 19.67
CA ILE A 49 -17.83 -0.96 18.33
C ILE A 49 -16.77 -0.14 17.58
N VAL A 50 -16.17 0.87 18.21
CA VAL A 50 -15.38 1.91 17.53
C VAL A 50 -13.92 1.93 18.02
N SER A 51 -12.99 1.97 17.07
CA SER A 51 -11.58 2.29 17.29
C SER A 51 -11.05 3.32 16.29
N LEU A 52 -9.99 4.02 16.67
CA LEU A 52 -9.17 4.84 15.77
C LEU A 52 -7.91 4.05 15.43
N GLU A 53 -7.53 4.04 14.17
CA GLU A 53 -6.34 3.36 13.66
C GLU A 53 -5.42 4.33 12.93
N THR A 54 -4.14 4.15 13.15
CA THR A 54 -3.08 4.67 12.28
C THR A 54 -2.42 3.48 11.59
N GLN A 55 -2.09 3.62 10.31
CA GLN A 55 -1.46 2.55 9.54
C GLN A 55 -0.31 3.11 8.71
N TYR A 56 0.83 2.42 8.77
CA TYR A 56 1.93 2.58 7.85
C TYR A 56 1.96 1.37 6.90
N THR A 57 2.19 1.59 5.61
CA THR A 57 2.34 0.51 4.64
C THR A 57 3.51 0.80 3.73
N ASN A 58 4.42 -0.16 3.61
CA ASN A 58 5.48 -0.16 2.62
C ASN A 58 5.11 -1.19 1.54
N TYR A 59 5.06 -0.77 0.28
CA TYR A 59 4.60 -1.60 -0.84
C TYR A 59 5.75 -2.35 -1.55
N GLY A 60 6.96 -2.30 -1.00
CA GLY A 60 8.14 -2.93 -1.58
C GLY A 60 8.73 -2.13 -2.74
N ASN A 61 9.89 -2.60 -3.21
CA ASN A 61 10.57 -2.03 -4.36
C ASN A 61 10.02 -2.66 -5.64
N ILE A 62 9.53 -1.85 -6.56
CA ILE A 62 9.25 -2.30 -7.93
C ILE A 62 10.53 -2.11 -8.72
N ASP A 63 11.13 -3.21 -9.19
CA ASP A 63 12.30 -3.20 -10.05
C ASP A 63 11.86 -3.14 -11.52
N VAL A 64 11.81 -1.94 -12.11
CA VAL A 64 11.53 -1.80 -13.55
C VAL A 64 12.84 -1.98 -14.32
N LYS A 65 12.95 -3.08 -15.07
CA LYS A 65 14.07 -3.34 -15.98
C LYS A 65 13.75 -2.76 -17.36
N THR A 66 14.57 -1.83 -17.84
CA THR A 66 14.48 -1.33 -19.22
C THR A 66 15.46 -2.11 -20.11
N TYR A 67 14.99 -2.59 -21.26
CA TYR A 67 15.81 -3.36 -22.22
C TYR A 67 16.19 -2.51 -23.43
N LYS A 68 17.42 -2.65 -23.93
CA LYS A 68 17.83 -2.04 -25.20
C LYS A 68 17.10 -2.71 -26.37
N PRO A 69 16.46 -1.95 -27.28
CA PRO A 69 15.96 -2.53 -28.52
C PRO A 69 17.15 -3.11 -29.28
N PHE A 70 17.01 -4.33 -29.80
CA PHE A 70 17.98 -5.13 -30.57
C PHE A 70 19.08 -5.93 -29.85
N SER A 71 19.37 -5.76 -28.55
CA SER A 71 20.44 -6.54 -27.89
C SER A 71 20.02 -7.37 -26.67
N GLY A 72 18.79 -7.19 -26.16
CA GLY A 72 18.34 -7.84 -24.93
C GLY A 72 19.11 -7.41 -23.66
N ALA A 73 20.08 -6.49 -23.78
CA ALA A 73 20.85 -5.99 -22.66
C ALA A 73 20.04 -5.01 -21.81
N VAL A 74 20.08 -5.17 -20.49
CA VAL A 74 19.46 -4.26 -19.52
C VAL A 74 20.17 -2.90 -19.57
N ASN A 75 19.40 -1.82 -19.76
CA ASN A 75 19.91 -0.45 -19.88
C ASN A 75 19.85 0.32 -18.54
N GLY A 76 18.99 -0.12 -17.62
CA GLY A 76 18.87 0.45 -16.28
C GLY A 76 17.87 -0.31 -15.42
N GLN A 77 18.09 -0.26 -14.10
CA GLN A 77 17.18 -0.77 -13.08
C GLN A 77 16.63 0.44 -12.31
N LEU A 78 15.33 0.69 -12.44
CA LEU A 78 14.67 1.74 -11.69
C LEU A 78 14.00 1.11 -10.47
N LYS A 79 14.39 1.57 -9.27
CA LYS A 79 13.74 1.20 -8.00
C LYS A 79 12.70 2.26 -7.65
N LEU A 80 11.45 1.85 -7.60
CA LEU A 80 10.35 2.69 -7.12
C LEU A 80 9.94 2.22 -5.73
N GLU A 81 10.16 3.08 -4.73
CA GLU A 81 9.75 2.85 -3.34
C GLU A 81 8.44 3.58 -3.08
N HIS A 82 7.41 2.84 -2.67
CA HIS A 82 6.09 3.40 -2.34
C HIS A 82 5.77 3.12 -0.87
N GLN A 83 5.37 4.17 -0.15
CA GLN A 83 4.95 4.07 1.24
C GLN A 83 3.72 4.93 1.52
N SER A 84 2.85 4.49 2.43
CA SER A 84 1.68 5.27 2.82
C SER A 84 1.51 5.35 4.34
N TYR A 85 0.89 6.44 4.76
CA TYR A 85 0.49 6.70 6.14
C TYR A 85 -0.98 7.07 6.14
N THR A 86 -1.80 6.39 6.94
CA THR A 86 -3.24 6.66 7.01
C THR A 86 -3.72 6.74 8.45
N VAL A 87 -4.79 7.51 8.65
CA VAL A 87 -5.58 7.55 9.88
C VAL A 87 -7.02 7.18 9.51
N ALA A 88 -7.62 6.22 10.22
CA ALA A 88 -8.93 5.68 9.90
C ALA A 88 -9.77 5.41 11.15
N ALA A 89 -11.07 5.59 11.05
CA ALA A 89 -12.01 5.02 12.00
C ALA A 89 -12.28 3.55 11.61
N ASN A 90 -12.33 2.66 12.61
CA ASN A 90 -12.70 1.25 12.46
C ASN A 90 -13.96 0.99 13.27
N VAL A 91 -15.02 0.57 12.58
CA VAL A 91 -16.33 0.30 13.17
C VAL A 91 -16.65 -1.17 12.93
N GLY A 92 -16.87 -1.93 14.01
CA GLY A 92 -17.14 -3.36 13.90
C GLY A 92 -17.77 -3.93 15.16
N TYR A 93 -18.58 -4.97 14.98
CA TYR A 93 -19.35 -5.57 16.07
C TYR A 93 -18.77 -6.94 16.44
N THR A 94 -18.39 -7.13 17.70
CA THR A 94 -17.89 -8.43 18.18
C THR A 94 -19.05 -9.29 18.68
N PHE A 95 -19.32 -10.40 17.96
CA PHE A 95 -20.28 -11.40 18.40
C PHE A 95 -19.74 -12.23 19.58
N ASN A 96 -20.64 -12.92 20.29
CA ASN A 96 -20.28 -13.75 21.43
C ASN A 96 -19.34 -14.93 21.08
N ASN A 97 -19.29 -15.33 19.81
CA ASN A 97 -18.36 -16.35 19.31
C ASN A 97 -16.95 -15.81 18.97
N GLY A 98 -16.70 -14.52 19.23
CA GLY A 98 -15.41 -13.87 18.99
C GLY A 98 -15.21 -13.35 17.56
N LEU A 99 -16.11 -13.65 16.61
CA LEU A 99 -16.06 -13.04 15.29
C LEU A 99 -16.39 -11.56 15.39
N ARG A 100 -15.62 -10.74 14.67
CA ARG A 100 -15.84 -9.30 14.57
C ARG A 100 -15.80 -8.87 13.12
N PRO A 101 -16.92 -8.85 12.37
CA PRO A 101 -16.98 -8.06 11.15
C PRO A 101 -16.72 -6.60 11.48
N PHE A 102 -15.94 -5.94 10.63
CA PHE A 102 -15.63 -4.54 10.76
C PHE A 102 -15.45 -3.91 9.38
N GLY A 103 -15.59 -2.59 9.34
CA GLY A 103 -15.18 -1.77 8.21
C GLY A 103 -14.30 -0.64 8.70
N THR A 104 -13.47 -0.11 7.80
CA THR A 104 -12.60 1.03 8.05
C THR A 104 -12.81 2.11 7.02
N ILE A 105 -12.77 3.37 7.45
CA ILE A 105 -12.76 4.53 6.57
C ILE A 105 -11.78 5.57 7.10
N GLY A 106 -10.95 6.11 6.21
CA GLY A 106 -9.90 7.03 6.60
C GLY A 106 -9.28 7.78 5.45
N LEU A 107 -8.35 8.64 5.81
CA LEU A 107 -7.58 9.46 4.90
C LEU A 107 -6.09 9.34 5.24
N GLY A 108 -5.25 9.69 4.29
CA GLY A 108 -3.81 9.63 4.48
C GLY A 108 -3.04 10.24 3.33
N SER A 109 -1.75 9.94 3.33
CA SER A 109 -0.84 10.28 2.25
C SER A 109 -0.11 9.04 1.75
N ILE A 110 0.27 9.08 0.48
CA ILE A 110 1.21 8.16 -0.13
C ILE A 110 2.40 8.97 -0.63
N GLU A 111 3.59 8.44 -0.40
CA GLU A 111 4.84 9.00 -0.90
C GLU A 111 5.46 7.97 -1.86
N MET A 112 5.92 8.47 -3.00
CA MET A 112 6.71 7.72 -3.96
C MET A 112 8.11 8.31 -4.03
N LYS A 113 9.13 7.47 -3.87
CA LYS A 113 10.54 7.85 -4.03
C LYS A 113 11.14 7.16 -5.24
N GLN A 114 11.78 7.97 -6.09
CA GLN A 114 12.48 7.53 -7.30
C GLN A 114 13.86 8.19 -7.34
N GLY A 115 14.87 7.50 -6.78
CA GLY A 115 16.22 8.06 -6.68
C GLY A 115 16.25 9.35 -5.85
N SER A 116 16.57 10.49 -6.46
CA SER A 116 16.59 11.81 -5.79
C SER A 116 15.27 12.57 -5.85
N TRP A 117 14.24 12.03 -6.50
CA TRP A 117 12.93 12.66 -6.65
C TRP A 117 11.93 12.01 -5.69
N SER A 118 11.11 12.84 -5.03
CA SER A 118 10.02 12.42 -4.15
C SER A 118 8.74 13.15 -4.57
N ASP A 119 7.63 12.42 -4.62
CA ASP A 119 6.29 12.95 -4.87
C ASP A 119 5.30 12.44 -3.82
N ASN A 120 4.32 13.27 -3.48
CA ASN A 120 3.34 13.03 -2.41
C ASN A 120 1.91 13.18 -2.93
N GLY A 121 1.07 12.18 -2.64
CA GLY A 121 -0.35 12.17 -2.97
C GLY A 121 -1.24 12.01 -1.73
N GLY A 122 -2.50 12.44 -1.85
CA GLY A 122 -3.55 12.13 -0.86
C GLY A 122 -4.17 10.75 -1.12
N VAL A 123 -4.54 10.05 -0.04
CA VAL A 123 -5.14 8.70 -0.12
C VAL A 123 -6.43 8.65 0.68
N VAL A 124 -7.41 7.93 0.13
CA VAL A 124 -8.59 7.47 0.86
C VAL A 124 -8.41 6.00 1.22
N ARG A 125 -8.58 5.65 2.49
CA ARG A 125 -8.54 4.28 2.99
C ARG A 125 -9.96 3.79 3.20
N VAL A 126 -10.28 2.64 2.59
CA VAL A 126 -11.51 1.89 2.82
C VAL A 126 -11.15 0.41 2.93
N GLY A 127 -11.79 -0.33 3.83
CA GLY A 127 -11.56 -1.77 4.01
C GLY A 127 -12.59 -2.42 4.91
#